data_AF-A0AAD6TFI7-F1
#
_entry.id   AF-A0AAD6TFI7-F1
#
_cell.length_a   1.000
_cell.length_b   1.000
_cell.length_c   1.000
_cell.angle_alpha   90.00
_cell.angle_beta   90.00
_cell.angle_gamma   90.00
#
_symmetry.space_group_name_H-M   'P 1'
#
loop_
_entity.id
_entity.type
_entity.pdbx_description
1 polymer ?
#
loop_
_entity_poly.entity_id
_entity_poly.type
_entity_poly.pdbx_seq_one_letter_code
_entity_poly.pdbx_strand_id
1 'polypeptide(L)'
;MRVNNFPGLTNTLSRHSQRMRSLEFHVDLEHLDKMNIHLFNFALLQKLSVRLLDTETEIEVHADDFIEIFKSAPLLREALLEELPPSLFTLPWQQITKFTGEYYTAALCLNALKLMSNLVECAFSVFEIDEDAFDDLQMFSHTNIQYFSIFESQSPLGWSAKLLRLVTFPALQTLKIRANDFDEVVLDSFLQRSEPPLQKISIHPLGGMKLRLSPLLTELGLTELEIYHPAVGFLPLFFDFFAGGALPRLQSLSLLGCRAEDGELTGAEVLEMAATPIFNRRKLTQCVQLQSFRVVEERTYAAYPEPILLPFRELKAAGMDVYIGTNQYRCCNLRS
;
A
#
# COMPACT_ATOMS: atom_id res chain seq x y z
N MET A 1 -14.59 -14.77 -12.17
CA MET A 1 -15.56 -15.19 -13.22
C MET A 1 -16.69 -14.17 -13.24
N ARG A 2 -17.06 -13.58 -14.38
CA ARG A 2 -18.24 -12.69 -14.47
C ARG A 2 -19.51 -13.53 -14.64
N VAL A 3 -20.52 -13.29 -13.82
CA VAL A 3 -21.65 -14.22 -13.66
C VAL A 3 -22.86 -13.72 -14.45
N ASN A 4 -22.99 -14.17 -15.70
CA ASN A 4 -24.22 -13.98 -16.50
C ASN A 4 -25.11 -15.25 -16.53
N ASN A 5 -24.63 -16.37 -15.98
CA ASN A 5 -25.34 -17.66 -15.98
C ASN A 5 -25.18 -18.36 -14.62
N PHE A 6 -26.04 -17.98 -13.67
CA PHE A 6 -25.98 -18.45 -12.29
C PHE A 6 -26.10 -19.98 -12.14
N PRO A 7 -27.02 -20.70 -12.82
CA PRO A 7 -27.07 -22.17 -12.73
C PRO A 7 -25.81 -22.87 -13.26
N GLY A 8 -25.15 -22.30 -14.28
CA GLY A 8 -23.87 -22.85 -14.78
C GLY A 8 -22.74 -22.74 -13.75
N LEU A 9 -22.72 -21.63 -13.01
CA LEU A 9 -21.73 -21.38 -11.96
C LEU A 9 -21.87 -22.36 -10.79
N THR A 10 -23.07 -22.51 -10.24
CA THR A 10 -23.28 -23.39 -9.06
C THR A 10 -22.94 -24.84 -9.37
N ASN A 11 -23.28 -25.32 -10.58
CA ASN A 11 -22.86 -26.64 -11.07
C ASN A 11 -21.33 -26.79 -11.16
N THR A 12 -20.65 -25.76 -11.67
CA THR A 12 -19.19 -25.76 -11.79
C THR A 12 -18.51 -25.78 -10.42
N LEU A 13 -18.98 -24.95 -9.48
CA LEU A 13 -18.48 -24.91 -8.11
C LEU A 13 -18.74 -26.23 -7.38
N SER A 14 -19.93 -26.82 -7.55
CA SER A 14 -20.25 -28.11 -6.94
C SER A 14 -19.29 -29.21 -7.40
N ARG A 15 -18.94 -29.24 -8.70
CA ARG A 15 -18.03 -30.23 -9.28
C ARG A 15 -16.56 -30.02 -8.94
N HIS A 16 -16.15 -28.80 -8.61
CA HIS A 16 -14.72 -28.45 -8.55
C HIS A 16 -14.26 -27.85 -7.22
N SER A 17 -15.16 -27.48 -6.32
CA SER A 17 -14.88 -26.81 -5.04
C SER A 17 -13.77 -27.49 -4.22
N GLN A 18 -13.77 -28.83 -4.15
CA GLN A 18 -12.76 -29.59 -3.38
C GLN A 18 -11.32 -29.45 -3.89
N ARG A 19 -11.13 -29.01 -5.13
CA ARG A 19 -9.80 -28.86 -5.75
C ARG A 19 -9.39 -27.40 -5.93
N MET A 20 -10.29 -26.46 -5.65
CA MET A 20 -10.04 -25.04 -5.82
C MET A 20 -9.10 -24.54 -4.73
N ARG A 21 -8.04 -23.83 -5.14
CA ARG A 21 -7.10 -23.16 -4.23
C ARG A 21 -7.27 -21.65 -4.21
N SER A 22 -7.76 -21.09 -5.31
CA SER A 22 -8.03 -19.67 -5.47
C SER A 22 -9.38 -19.51 -6.11
N LEU A 23 -10.17 -18.57 -5.61
CA LEU A 23 -11.51 -18.30 -6.11
C LEU A 23 -11.73 -16.79 -6.14
N GLU A 24 -12.15 -16.29 -7.31
CA GLU A 24 -12.41 -14.88 -7.55
C GLU A 24 -13.81 -14.69 -8.13
N PHE A 25 -14.65 -14.03 -7.35
CA PHE A 25 -16.01 -13.66 -7.69
C PHE A 25 -16.11 -12.19 -8.05
N HIS A 26 -16.83 -11.96 -9.15
CA HIS A 26 -17.35 -10.67 -9.55
C HIS A 26 -18.86 -10.91 -9.66
N VAL A 27 -19.60 -10.54 -8.63
CA VAL A 27 -21.00 -10.93 -8.43
C VAL A 27 -21.78 -9.87 -7.66
N ASP A 28 -23.08 -9.79 -7.89
CA ASP A 28 -23.98 -9.01 -7.05
C ASP A 28 -24.22 -9.70 -5.70
N LEU A 29 -24.59 -8.93 -4.68
CA LEU A 29 -24.84 -9.45 -3.35
C LEU A 29 -25.99 -10.47 -3.34
N GLU A 30 -27.06 -10.23 -4.11
CA GLU A 30 -28.18 -11.18 -4.24
C GLU A 30 -27.74 -12.56 -4.75
N HIS A 31 -26.73 -12.60 -5.63
CA HIS A 31 -26.22 -13.84 -6.17
C HIS A 31 -25.43 -14.60 -5.10
N LEU A 32 -24.67 -13.92 -4.25
CA LEU A 32 -23.98 -14.56 -3.12
C LEU A 32 -24.99 -15.18 -2.14
N ASP A 33 -26.08 -14.48 -1.84
CA ASP A 33 -27.12 -15.01 -0.97
C ASP A 33 -27.80 -16.25 -1.58
N LYS A 34 -28.18 -16.18 -2.87
CA LYS A 34 -28.69 -17.35 -3.60
C LYS A 34 -27.72 -18.52 -3.60
N MET A 35 -26.41 -18.29 -3.45
CA MET A 35 -25.41 -19.35 -3.34
C MET A 35 -25.37 -19.99 -1.96
N ASN A 36 -25.82 -19.32 -0.89
CA ASN A 36 -25.80 -19.84 0.49
C ASN A 36 -26.56 -21.15 0.66
N ILE A 37 -27.59 -21.39 -0.17
CA ILE A 37 -28.35 -22.65 -0.15
C ILE A 37 -27.52 -23.86 -0.59
N HIS A 38 -26.37 -23.64 -1.25
CA HIS A 38 -25.52 -24.70 -1.77
C HIS A 38 -24.39 -25.04 -0.80
N LEU A 39 -24.25 -26.33 -0.50
CA LEU A 39 -23.15 -26.84 0.32
C LEU A 39 -21.92 -27.12 -0.55
N PHE A 40 -21.08 -26.09 -0.72
CA PHE A 40 -19.77 -26.26 -1.34
C PHE A 40 -18.74 -26.75 -0.31
N ASN A 41 -17.78 -27.57 -0.76
CA ASN A 41 -16.67 -28.02 0.07
C ASN A 41 -15.36 -27.43 -0.46
N PHE A 42 -14.90 -26.36 0.18
CA PHE A 42 -13.69 -25.62 -0.18
C PHE A 42 -12.47 -26.06 0.63
N ALA A 43 -12.30 -27.36 0.86
CA ALA A 43 -11.24 -27.93 1.70
C ALA A 43 -9.81 -27.46 1.36
N LEU A 44 -9.55 -27.12 0.09
CA LEU A 44 -8.23 -26.67 -0.39
C LEU A 44 -8.14 -25.17 -0.70
N LEU A 45 -9.20 -24.40 -0.43
CA LEU A 45 -9.23 -22.97 -0.76
C LEU A 45 -8.29 -22.20 0.14
N GLN A 46 -7.37 -21.46 -0.49
CA GLN A 46 -6.33 -20.66 0.17
C GLN A 46 -6.51 -19.17 -0.07
N LYS A 47 -7.11 -18.78 -1.20
CA LYS A 47 -7.33 -17.38 -1.58
C LYS A 47 -8.78 -17.17 -2.00
N LEU A 48 -9.42 -16.17 -1.42
CA LEU A 48 -10.76 -15.73 -1.78
C LEU A 48 -10.72 -14.25 -2.17
N SER A 49 -11.31 -13.92 -3.31
CA SER A 49 -11.53 -12.54 -3.74
C SER A 49 -13.00 -12.39 -4.09
N VAL A 50 -13.70 -11.44 -3.45
CA VAL A 50 -15.10 -11.13 -3.74
C VAL A 50 -15.18 -9.65 -4.09
N ARG A 51 -15.67 -9.39 -5.29
CA ARG A 51 -15.86 -8.07 -5.86
C ARG A 51 -17.30 -7.91 -6.29
N LEU A 52 -17.90 -6.75 -6.03
CA LEU A 52 -19.24 -6.45 -6.45
C LEU A 52 -19.27 -6.01 -7.91
N LEU A 53 -20.29 -6.46 -8.64
CA LEU A 53 -20.59 -5.94 -9.97
C LEU A 53 -21.59 -4.79 -9.77
N ASP A 54 -21.16 -3.57 -10.05
CA ASP A 54 -22.02 -2.37 -10.09
C ASP A 54 -22.52 -1.87 -8.72
N THR A 55 -21.97 -0.73 -8.27
CA THR A 55 -22.16 -0.19 -6.91
C THR A 55 -23.05 1.05 -6.89
N GLU A 56 -23.80 1.30 -7.97
CA GLU A 56 -24.74 2.43 -8.04
C GLU A 56 -25.92 2.31 -7.04
N THR A 57 -26.11 1.14 -6.42
CA THR A 57 -27.14 0.93 -5.41
C THR A 57 -26.54 0.88 -4.00
N GLU A 58 -27.04 1.74 -3.11
CA GLU A 58 -26.72 1.67 -1.68
C GLU A 58 -27.06 0.26 -1.16
N ILE A 59 -26.06 -0.44 -0.65
CA ILE A 59 -26.22 -1.80 -0.15
C ILE A 59 -26.77 -1.71 1.26
N GLU A 60 -28.08 -1.91 1.41
CA GLU A 60 -28.69 -2.18 2.71
C GLU A 60 -28.31 -3.61 3.13
N VAL A 61 -27.26 -3.75 3.95
CA VAL A 61 -26.91 -5.02 4.59
C VAL A 61 -27.76 -5.19 5.84
N HIS A 62 -28.66 -6.17 5.88
CA HIS A 62 -29.38 -6.50 7.10
C HIS A 62 -28.49 -7.32 8.04
N ALA A 63 -28.66 -7.13 9.36
CA ALA A 63 -27.82 -7.78 10.37
C ALA A 63 -27.91 -9.32 10.38
N ASP A 64 -28.95 -9.89 9.77
CA ASP A 64 -29.19 -11.34 9.70
C ASP A 64 -28.67 -11.97 8.40
N ASP A 65 -28.19 -11.17 7.45
CA ASP A 65 -27.66 -11.66 6.19
C ASP A 65 -26.23 -12.14 6.43
N PHE A 66 -26.00 -13.45 6.43
CA PHE A 66 -24.66 -14.04 6.54
C PHE A 66 -24.34 -14.90 5.33
N ILE A 67 -23.18 -14.66 4.73
CA ILE A 67 -22.65 -15.44 3.62
C ILE A 67 -21.85 -16.63 4.18
N GLU A 68 -22.44 -17.81 4.12
CA GLU A 68 -21.90 -19.05 4.70
C GLU A 68 -21.20 -19.96 3.69
N ILE A 69 -21.29 -19.68 2.38
CA ILE A 69 -20.75 -20.56 1.32
C ILE A 69 -19.27 -20.91 1.48
N PHE A 70 -18.50 -20.12 2.22
CA PHE A 70 -17.07 -20.28 2.41
C PHE A 70 -16.67 -20.82 3.80
N LYS A 71 -17.64 -21.18 4.66
CA LYS A 71 -17.36 -21.68 6.01
C LYS A 71 -16.46 -22.93 6.02
N SER A 72 -16.53 -23.73 4.96
CA SER A 72 -15.77 -24.97 4.77
C SER A 72 -14.41 -24.74 4.09
N ALA A 73 -13.69 -23.68 4.44
CA ALA A 73 -12.39 -23.32 3.86
C ALA A 73 -11.25 -23.27 4.91
N PRO A 74 -10.87 -24.39 5.55
CA PRO A 74 -9.92 -24.42 6.68
C PRO A 74 -8.47 -24.07 6.30
N LEU A 75 -8.15 -23.90 5.01
CA LEU A 75 -6.84 -23.50 4.52
C LEU A 75 -6.80 -22.06 3.98
N LEU A 76 -7.89 -21.29 4.12
CA LEU A 76 -7.98 -19.93 3.61
C LEU A 76 -6.99 -19.01 4.35
N ARG A 77 -6.02 -18.44 3.63
CA ARG A 77 -4.99 -17.54 4.18
C ARG A 77 -5.08 -16.12 3.65
N GLU A 78 -5.70 -15.93 2.48
CA GLU A 78 -5.79 -14.64 1.82
C GLU A 78 -7.25 -14.31 1.50
N ALA A 79 -7.70 -13.12 1.87
CA ALA A 79 -9.01 -12.61 1.50
C ALA A 79 -8.92 -11.19 0.92
N LEU A 80 -9.66 -10.95 -0.15
CA LEU A 80 -9.92 -9.63 -0.71
C LEU A 80 -11.42 -9.41 -0.76
N LEU A 81 -11.86 -8.31 -0.17
CA LEU A 81 -13.26 -7.90 -0.18
C LEU A 81 -13.34 -6.45 -0.68
N GLU A 82 -14.10 -6.23 -1.74
CA GLU A 82 -14.40 -4.90 -2.30
C GLU A 82 -15.80 -4.48 -1.85
N GLU A 83 -15.90 -3.36 -1.13
CA GLU A 83 -17.15 -2.77 -0.59
C GLU A 83 -17.97 -3.65 0.37
N LEU A 84 -17.50 -4.84 0.72
CA LEU A 84 -18.24 -5.77 1.57
C LEU A 84 -17.64 -5.83 2.98
N PRO A 85 -18.43 -5.64 4.05
CA PRO A 85 -17.93 -5.74 5.42
C PRO A 85 -17.52 -7.17 5.75
N PRO A 86 -16.37 -7.42 6.42
CA PRO A 86 -15.97 -8.78 6.77
C PRO A 86 -16.98 -9.52 7.66
N SER A 87 -17.73 -8.80 8.49
CA SER A 87 -18.77 -9.38 9.34
C SER A 87 -19.90 -10.08 8.56
N LEU A 88 -20.07 -9.74 7.29
CA LEU A 88 -21.07 -10.35 6.40
C LEU A 88 -20.71 -11.81 6.05
N PHE A 89 -19.45 -12.22 6.17
CA PHE A 89 -19.03 -13.58 5.81
C PHE A 89 -18.71 -14.43 7.03
N THR A 90 -19.21 -15.66 7.02
CA THR A 90 -18.76 -16.72 7.92
C THR A 90 -17.50 -17.36 7.36
N LEU A 91 -16.35 -16.73 7.65
CA LEU A 91 -15.03 -17.22 7.28
C LEU A 91 -14.21 -17.58 8.52
N PRO A 92 -13.20 -18.46 8.37
CA PRO A 92 -12.24 -18.74 9.44
C PRO A 92 -11.25 -17.57 9.62
N TRP A 93 -11.76 -16.39 10.00
CA TRP A 93 -11.04 -15.11 10.03
C TRP A 93 -9.70 -15.16 10.77
N GLN A 94 -9.65 -15.90 11.87
CA GLN A 94 -8.44 -16.02 12.69
C GLN A 94 -7.26 -16.62 11.93
N GLN A 95 -7.47 -17.35 10.83
CA GLN A 95 -6.39 -18.03 10.12
C GLN A 95 -5.86 -17.24 8.92
N ILE A 96 -6.48 -16.09 8.61
CA ILE A 96 -6.11 -15.20 7.51
C ILE A 96 -4.84 -14.46 7.88
N THR A 97 -3.86 -14.50 6.99
CA THR A 97 -2.55 -13.83 7.14
C THR A 97 -2.40 -12.65 6.19
N LYS A 98 -3.23 -12.57 5.14
CA LYS A 98 -3.23 -11.46 4.18
C LYS A 98 -4.66 -11.00 3.90
N PHE A 99 -4.88 -9.70 4.04
CA PHE A 99 -6.18 -9.09 3.80
C PHE A 99 -6.07 -7.84 2.94
N THR A 100 -6.98 -7.72 1.98
CA THR A 100 -7.18 -6.50 1.19
C THR A 100 -8.64 -6.07 1.29
N GLY A 101 -8.89 -4.91 1.90
CA GLY A 101 -10.19 -4.25 1.88
C GLY A 101 -10.19 -3.12 0.87
N GLU A 102 -11.00 -3.21 -0.18
CA GLU A 102 -11.15 -2.16 -1.18
C GLU A 102 -12.43 -1.37 -0.92
N TYR A 103 -12.35 -0.04 -1.03
CA TYR A 103 -13.43 0.89 -0.69
C TYR A 103 -14.00 0.59 0.70
N TYR A 104 -13.16 0.76 1.73
CA TYR A 104 -13.54 0.60 3.13
C TYR A 104 -13.59 1.94 3.86
N THR A 105 -14.55 2.10 4.78
CA THR A 105 -14.51 3.18 5.77
C THR A 105 -13.49 2.86 6.86
N ALA A 106 -13.08 3.86 7.65
CA ALA A 106 -12.18 3.62 8.79
C ALA A 106 -12.77 2.61 9.79
N ALA A 107 -14.08 2.64 10.03
CA ALA A 107 -14.76 1.68 10.90
C ALA A 107 -14.70 0.25 10.34
N LEU A 108 -14.92 0.06 9.03
CA LEU A 108 -14.78 -1.23 8.38
C LEU A 108 -13.35 -1.77 8.43
N CYS A 109 -12.36 -0.90 8.23
CA CYS A 109 -10.95 -1.25 8.41
C CYS A 109 -10.67 -1.77 9.82
N LEU A 110 -11.12 -1.08 10.87
CA LEU A 110 -10.93 -1.51 12.25
C LEU A 110 -11.65 -2.82 12.56
N ASN A 111 -12.87 -3.00 12.05
CA ASN A 111 -13.61 -4.25 12.22
C ASN A 111 -12.89 -5.42 11.55
N ALA A 112 -12.34 -5.21 10.35
CA ALA A 112 -11.51 -6.20 9.66
C ALA A 112 -10.28 -6.59 10.52
N LEU A 113 -9.56 -5.59 11.03
CA LEU A 113 -8.38 -5.80 11.87
C LEU A 113 -8.70 -6.54 13.17
N LYS A 114 -9.87 -6.28 13.78
CA LYS A 114 -10.33 -6.98 15.00
C LYS A 114 -10.65 -8.46 14.75
N LEU A 115 -11.18 -8.80 13.58
CA LEU A 115 -11.57 -10.17 13.24
C LEU A 115 -10.37 -11.08 12.91
N MET A 116 -9.27 -10.50 12.41
CA MET A 116 -8.16 -11.25 11.82
C MET A 116 -6.89 -11.18 12.68
N SER A 117 -6.91 -11.77 13.87
CA SER A 117 -5.81 -11.65 14.85
C SER A 117 -4.42 -12.15 14.38
N ASN A 118 -4.37 -13.00 13.35
CA ASN A 118 -3.11 -13.51 12.77
C ASN A 118 -2.69 -12.79 11.48
N LEU A 119 -3.24 -11.60 11.22
CA LEU A 119 -2.94 -10.83 10.03
C LEU A 119 -1.47 -10.36 10.03
N VAL A 120 -0.78 -10.60 8.91
CA VAL A 120 0.62 -10.22 8.69
C VAL A 120 0.72 -9.11 7.64
N GLU A 121 -0.06 -9.22 6.57
CA GLU A 121 -0.15 -8.24 5.48
C GLU A 121 -1.56 -7.67 5.41
N CYS A 122 -1.67 -6.34 5.43
CA CYS A 122 -2.95 -5.66 5.32
C CYS A 122 -2.85 -4.51 4.32
N ALA A 123 -3.81 -4.43 3.39
CA ALA A 123 -3.95 -3.33 2.46
C ALA A 123 -5.38 -2.79 2.48
N PHE A 124 -5.54 -1.48 2.62
CA PHE A 124 -6.83 -0.81 2.55
C PHE A 124 -6.84 0.24 1.45
N SER A 125 -7.87 0.20 0.60
CA SER A 125 -8.31 1.36 -0.18
C SER A 125 -9.46 2.01 0.58
N VAL A 126 -9.21 3.18 1.16
CA VAL A 126 -10.17 3.88 2.00
C VAL A 126 -10.94 4.90 1.17
N PHE A 127 -12.25 4.96 1.40
CA PHE A 127 -13.16 5.88 0.77
C PHE A 127 -14.04 6.57 1.81
N GLU A 128 -14.73 7.61 1.38
CA GLU A 128 -15.47 8.53 2.23
C GLU A 128 -16.90 8.06 2.44
N ILE A 129 -17.24 7.69 3.67
CA ILE A 129 -18.63 7.63 4.14
C ILE A 129 -18.65 8.09 5.59
N ASP A 130 -19.26 9.26 5.80
CA ASP A 130 -19.78 9.81 7.05
C ASP A 130 -18.77 10.12 8.18
N GLU A 131 -18.70 11.40 8.58
CA GLU A 131 -17.78 11.89 9.62
C GLU A 131 -18.20 11.49 11.04
N ASP A 132 -19.50 11.31 11.26
CA ASP A 132 -20.08 11.22 12.61
C ASP A 132 -19.73 9.89 13.32
N ALA A 133 -19.40 8.83 12.57
CA ALA A 133 -19.10 7.51 13.13
C ALA A 133 -17.68 7.36 13.72
N PHE A 134 -16.83 8.39 13.62
CA PHE A 134 -15.41 8.26 13.96
C PHE A 134 -15.12 8.48 15.45
N ASP A 135 -15.85 9.37 16.12
CA ASP A 135 -15.54 9.80 17.50
C ASP A 135 -15.72 8.68 18.53
N ASP A 136 -16.53 7.67 18.22
CA ASP A 136 -16.77 6.50 19.08
C ASP A 136 -15.74 5.38 18.89
N LEU A 137 -14.82 5.51 17.93
CA LEU A 137 -13.85 4.46 17.62
C LEU A 137 -12.70 4.46 18.63
N GLN A 138 -12.50 3.30 19.25
CA GLN A 138 -11.40 3.08 20.18
C GLN A 138 -10.09 2.71 19.47
N MET A 139 -8.97 3.12 20.06
CA MET A 139 -7.65 2.67 19.63
C MET A 139 -7.53 1.14 19.68
N PHE A 140 -6.83 0.58 18.71
CA PHE A 140 -6.67 -0.85 18.51
C PHE A 140 -5.20 -1.19 18.24
N SER A 141 -4.70 -2.25 18.86
CA SER A 141 -3.34 -2.73 18.62
C SER A 141 -3.36 -4.09 17.92
N HIS A 142 -2.53 -4.22 16.88
CA HIS A 142 -2.38 -5.48 16.15
C HIS A 142 -0.91 -5.90 16.13
N THR A 143 -0.58 -6.97 16.85
CA THR A 143 0.81 -7.34 17.15
C THR A 143 1.55 -8.04 16.02
N ASN A 144 0.84 -8.61 15.04
CA ASN A 144 1.42 -9.44 14.00
C ASN A 144 1.61 -8.75 12.63
N ILE A 145 1.06 -7.55 12.42
CA ILE A 145 1.12 -6.88 11.11
C ILE A 145 2.54 -6.39 10.87
N GLN A 146 3.13 -6.90 9.79
CA GLN A 146 4.48 -6.56 9.32
C GLN A 146 4.43 -5.68 8.07
N TYR A 147 3.36 -5.79 7.27
CA TYR A 147 3.13 -4.97 6.09
C TYR A 147 1.77 -4.28 6.20
N PHE A 148 1.77 -2.95 6.18
CA PHE A 148 0.56 -2.15 6.17
C PHE A 148 0.58 -1.19 4.99
N SER A 149 -0.48 -1.21 4.19
CA SER A 149 -0.67 -0.31 3.05
C SER A 149 -2.02 0.39 3.17
N ILE A 150 -2.01 1.70 3.06
CA ILE A 150 -3.23 2.51 2.96
C ILE A 150 -3.19 3.37 1.71
N PHE A 151 -4.26 3.29 0.93
CA PHE A 151 -4.51 4.08 -0.25
C PHE A 151 -5.80 4.86 -0.04
N GLU A 152 -5.79 6.16 -0.28
CA GLU A 152 -6.96 7.02 -0.17
C GLU A 152 -7.29 7.57 -1.55
N SER A 153 -8.46 7.19 -2.08
CA SER A 153 -8.92 7.67 -3.38
C SER A 153 -9.73 8.95 -3.19
N GLN A 154 -9.19 10.08 -3.67
CA GLN A 154 -9.92 11.33 -3.92
C GLN A 154 -10.66 12.00 -2.73
N SER A 155 -10.49 11.53 -1.48
CA SER A 155 -11.13 12.20 -0.34
C SER A 155 -10.31 13.39 0.16
N PRO A 156 -10.93 14.56 0.38
CA PRO A 156 -10.28 15.72 0.99
C PRO A 156 -10.16 15.62 2.52
N LEU A 157 -10.74 14.60 3.16
CA LEU A 157 -10.92 14.55 4.62
C LEU A 157 -9.80 13.81 5.39
N GLY A 158 -8.79 13.29 4.69
CA GLY A 158 -7.60 12.67 5.31
C GLY A 158 -7.93 11.44 6.16
N TRP A 159 -8.79 10.55 5.65
CA TRP A 159 -9.22 9.34 6.35
C TRP A 159 -8.08 8.39 6.67
N SER A 160 -7.04 8.39 5.83
CA SER A 160 -5.82 7.63 6.12
C SER A 160 -5.15 8.08 7.41
N ALA A 161 -5.10 9.40 7.66
CA ALA A 161 -4.59 9.96 8.90
C ALA A 161 -5.48 9.58 10.09
N LYS A 162 -6.82 9.68 9.93
CA LYS A 162 -7.78 9.24 10.93
C LYS A 162 -7.55 7.77 11.33
N LEU A 163 -7.44 6.83 10.38
CA LEU A 163 -7.17 5.43 10.69
C LEU A 163 -5.83 5.23 11.44
N LEU A 164 -4.75 5.91 11.02
CA LEU A 164 -3.45 5.82 11.70
C LEU A 164 -3.45 6.34 13.14
N ARG A 165 -4.37 7.25 13.50
CA ARG A 165 -4.55 7.67 14.91
C ARG A 165 -5.10 6.55 15.78
N LEU A 166 -5.86 5.62 15.21
CA LEU A 166 -6.56 4.57 15.92
C LEU A 166 -5.82 3.24 15.98
N VAL A 167 -4.71 3.07 15.25
CA VAL A 167 -4.03 1.77 15.17
C VAL A 167 -2.61 1.79 15.74
N THR A 168 -2.17 0.67 16.30
CA THR A 168 -0.79 0.47 16.79
C THR A 168 -0.24 -0.84 16.25
N PHE A 169 0.88 -0.81 15.52
CA PHE A 169 1.46 -1.97 14.84
C PHE A 169 2.92 -2.20 15.27
N PRO A 170 3.18 -2.85 16.42
CA PRO A 170 4.53 -2.98 16.96
C PRO A 170 5.48 -3.90 16.16
N ALA A 171 4.95 -4.77 15.30
CA ALA A 171 5.77 -5.61 14.42
C ALA A 171 5.95 -5.03 13.00
N LEU A 172 5.53 -3.79 12.75
CA LEU A 172 5.49 -3.23 11.41
C LEU A 172 6.89 -3.06 10.82
N GLN A 173 7.11 -3.61 9.64
CA GLN A 173 8.39 -3.52 8.90
C GLN A 173 8.25 -2.69 7.62
N THR A 174 7.07 -2.75 6.98
CA THR A 174 6.78 -2.00 5.76
C THR A 174 5.50 -1.19 5.93
N LEU A 175 5.62 0.12 5.72
CA LEU A 175 4.50 1.06 5.69
C LEU A 175 4.38 1.68 4.30
N LYS A 176 3.21 1.56 3.68
CA LYS A 176 2.88 2.27 2.44
C LYS A 176 1.71 3.19 2.65
N ILE A 177 1.91 4.47 2.38
CA ILE A 177 0.88 5.51 2.50
C ILE A 177 0.78 6.20 1.16
N ARG A 178 -0.42 6.13 0.59
CA ARG A 178 -0.78 6.88 -0.61
C ARG A 178 -2.04 7.68 -0.31
N ALA A 179 -1.84 8.88 0.20
CA ALA A 179 -2.89 9.80 0.61
C ALA A 179 -2.62 11.20 0.03
N ASN A 180 -3.68 11.98 -0.20
CA ASN A 180 -3.58 13.29 -0.83
C ASN A 180 -3.27 14.42 0.16
N ASP A 181 -3.74 14.29 1.40
CA ASP A 181 -3.51 15.27 2.47
C ASP A 181 -3.12 14.53 3.75
N PHE A 182 -1.83 14.24 3.87
CA PHE A 182 -1.30 13.48 4.98
C PHE A 182 -0.56 14.40 5.96
N ASP A 183 -0.84 14.23 7.26
CA ASP A 183 -0.27 15.05 8.33
C ASP A 183 0.93 14.33 8.96
N GLU A 184 2.10 14.96 8.92
CA GLU A 184 3.34 14.47 9.54
C GLU A 184 3.16 14.20 11.04
N VAL A 185 2.38 15.03 11.75
CA VAL A 185 2.13 14.87 13.18
C VAL A 185 1.41 13.56 13.47
N VAL A 186 0.54 13.13 12.56
CA VAL A 186 -0.18 11.86 12.68
C VAL A 186 0.75 10.68 12.45
N LEU A 187 1.64 10.77 11.46
CA LEU A 187 2.66 9.74 11.22
C LEU A 187 3.58 9.60 12.43
N ASP A 188 4.08 10.70 12.96
CA ASP A 188 4.96 10.74 14.11
C ASP A 188 4.29 10.12 15.33
N SER A 189 3.04 10.51 15.60
CA SER A 189 2.24 9.94 16.70
C SER A 189 2.02 8.44 16.52
N PHE A 190 1.78 7.98 15.28
CA PHE A 190 1.62 6.57 14.96
C PHE A 190 2.92 5.78 15.17
N LEU A 191 4.06 6.31 14.68
CA LEU A 191 5.37 5.69 14.79
C LEU A 191 5.85 5.65 16.25
N GLN A 192 5.66 6.75 16.99
CA GLN A 192 6.00 6.82 18.41
C GLN A 192 5.18 5.83 19.23
N ARG A 193 3.87 5.71 18.96
CA ARG A 193 3.01 4.77 19.68
C ARG A 193 3.27 3.31 19.30
N SER A 194 3.63 3.06 18.05
CA SER A 194 3.88 1.69 17.55
C SER A 194 5.30 1.20 17.86
N GLU A 195 6.27 2.10 18.01
CA GLU A 195 7.70 1.79 18.11
C GLU A 195 8.16 0.67 17.14
N PRO A 196 7.81 0.75 15.84
CA PRO A 196 7.94 -0.40 14.96
C PRO A 196 9.39 -0.62 14.50
N PRO A 197 9.80 -1.87 14.21
CA PRO A 197 11.09 -2.20 13.58
C PRO A 197 11.04 -1.89 12.07
N LEU A 198 10.69 -0.66 11.71
CA LEU A 198 10.37 -0.26 10.35
C LEU A 198 11.62 -0.24 9.46
N GLN A 199 11.55 -0.97 8.35
CA GLN A 199 12.63 -1.10 7.37
C GLN A 199 12.31 -0.37 6.07
N LYS A 200 11.03 -0.31 5.70
CA LYS A 200 10.57 0.27 4.44
C LYS A 200 9.41 1.24 4.64
N ILE A 201 9.54 2.41 4.03
CA ILE A 201 8.48 3.40 3.91
C ILE A 201 8.26 3.70 2.43
N SER A 202 7.00 3.73 2.03
CA SER A 202 6.55 4.25 0.73
C SER A 202 5.58 5.39 0.99
N ILE A 203 5.89 6.59 0.49
CA ILE A 203 5.05 7.78 0.64
C ILE A 203 4.68 8.37 -0.71
N HIS A 204 3.58 9.12 -0.73
CA HIS A 204 3.09 9.86 -1.88
C HIS A 204 2.82 11.31 -1.44
N PRO A 205 3.78 12.23 -1.59
CA PRO A 205 3.68 13.59 -1.05
C PRO A 205 2.85 14.50 -1.97
N LEU A 206 1.63 14.08 -2.32
CA LEU A 206 0.69 14.96 -3.02
C LEU A 206 0.21 16.10 -2.11
N GLY A 207 -0.33 17.16 -2.70
CA GLY A 207 -1.06 18.21 -1.96
C GLY A 207 -0.20 19.29 -1.31
N GLY A 208 1.08 19.43 -1.66
CA GLY A 208 1.94 20.44 -1.06
C GLY A 208 2.32 20.13 0.39
N MET A 209 2.29 18.84 0.76
CA MET A 209 2.83 18.33 2.02
C MET A 209 4.15 19.05 2.33
N LYS A 210 4.13 19.88 3.37
CA LYS A 210 5.34 20.29 4.06
C LYS A 210 5.77 19.14 4.96
N LEU A 211 6.00 17.95 4.39
CA LEU A 211 6.72 16.89 5.08
C LEU A 211 8.06 17.50 5.45
N ARG A 212 8.16 17.95 6.70
CA ARG A 212 9.45 18.00 7.33
C ARG A 212 9.75 16.52 7.56
N LEU A 213 10.94 16.08 7.18
CA LEU A 213 11.31 14.73 7.57
C LEU A 213 11.51 14.79 9.06
N SER A 214 10.56 14.22 9.80
CA SER A 214 10.58 14.30 11.25
C SER A 214 11.88 13.70 11.79
N PRO A 215 12.42 14.21 12.91
CA PRO A 215 13.58 13.61 13.57
C PRO A 215 13.35 12.13 13.88
N LEU A 216 12.11 11.74 14.18
CA LEU A 216 11.72 10.35 14.42
C LEU A 216 12.08 9.44 13.24
N LEU A 217 11.84 9.87 12.00
CA LEU A 217 12.23 9.09 10.80
C LEU A 217 13.74 8.83 10.74
N THR A 218 14.57 9.71 11.31
CA THR A 218 16.04 9.52 11.32
C THR A 218 16.52 8.53 12.36
N GLU A 219 15.75 8.34 13.43
CA GLU A 219 16.01 7.35 14.47
C GLU A 219 15.55 5.96 14.05
N LEU A 220 14.60 5.88 13.12
CA LEU A 220 14.16 4.62 12.55
C LEU A 220 15.29 3.90 11.80
N GLY A 221 15.27 2.57 11.88
CA GLY A 221 16.18 1.69 11.16
C GLY A 221 15.91 1.59 9.66
N LEU A 222 15.44 2.66 9.02
CA LEU A 222 14.94 2.65 7.64
C LEU A 222 16.05 2.29 6.64
N THR A 223 15.83 1.22 5.88
CA THR A 223 16.74 0.74 4.83
C THR A 223 16.24 1.06 3.43
N GLU A 224 14.93 1.18 3.25
CA GLU A 224 14.29 1.46 1.97
C GLU A 224 13.29 2.64 2.06
N LEU A 225 13.41 3.58 1.12
CA LEU A 225 12.47 4.68 0.96
C LEU A 225 11.98 4.74 -0.48
N GLU A 226 10.67 4.72 -0.64
CA GLU A 226 9.99 4.92 -1.92
C GLU A 226 9.17 6.22 -1.85
N ILE A 227 9.35 7.11 -2.83
CA ILE A 227 8.64 8.37 -2.93
C ILE A 227 7.92 8.37 -4.28
N TYR A 228 6.60 8.25 -4.24
CA TYR A 228 5.74 8.24 -5.42
C TYR A 228 5.29 9.66 -5.75
N HIS A 229 5.31 10.07 -7.00
CA HIS A 229 4.91 11.41 -7.48
C HIS A 229 5.54 12.54 -6.64
N PRO A 230 6.88 12.65 -6.60
CA PRO A 230 7.54 13.62 -5.76
C PRO A 230 7.21 15.06 -6.19
N ALA A 231 6.70 15.87 -5.25
CA ALA A 231 6.35 17.26 -5.51
C ALA A 231 7.58 18.17 -5.68
N VAL A 232 7.47 19.18 -6.56
CA VAL A 232 8.55 20.14 -6.89
C VAL A 232 9.15 20.81 -5.64
N GLY A 233 8.29 21.25 -4.70
CA GLY A 233 8.74 21.91 -3.47
C GLY A 233 9.32 20.98 -2.41
N PHE A 234 9.07 19.67 -2.51
CA PHE A 234 9.49 18.70 -1.52
C PHE A 234 10.91 18.19 -1.76
N LEU A 235 11.27 17.87 -3.01
CA LEU A 235 12.56 17.22 -3.31
C LEU A 235 13.80 18.03 -2.92
N PRO A 236 13.87 19.36 -3.14
CA PRO A 236 15.03 20.13 -2.68
C PRO A 236 15.24 20.02 -1.16
N LEU A 237 14.17 20.14 -0.37
CA LEU A 237 14.22 20.01 1.09
C LEU A 237 14.62 18.60 1.52
N PHE A 238 14.05 17.59 0.88
CA PHE A 238 14.41 16.19 1.10
C PHE A 238 15.90 15.95 0.86
N PHE A 239 16.42 16.45 -0.26
CA PHE A 239 17.80 16.21 -0.66
C PHE A 239 18.82 16.99 0.17
N ASP A 240 18.51 18.21 0.59
CA ASP A 240 19.32 18.96 1.55
C ASP A 240 19.44 18.20 2.88
N PHE A 241 18.31 17.68 3.38
CA PHE A 241 18.27 16.85 4.58
C PHE A 241 19.04 15.53 4.42
N PHE A 242 18.89 14.87 3.27
CA PHE A 242 19.56 13.62 2.94
C PHE A 242 21.08 13.80 2.81
N ALA A 243 21.53 14.90 2.19
CA ALA A 243 22.94 15.27 2.07
C ALA A 243 23.57 15.57 3.44
N GLY A 244 22.79 16.04 4.41
CA GLY A 244 23.20 16.26 5.80
C GLY A 244 23.42 14.97 6.63
N GLY A 245 23.16 13.79 6.06
CA GLY A 245 23.39 12.51 6.73
C GLY A 245 22.17 11.92 7.44
N ALA A 246 20.98 12.50 7.22
CA ALA A 246 19.74 11.94 7.74
C ALA A 246 19.44 10.54 7.17
N LEU A 247 18.59 9.75 7.84
CA LEU A 247 18.31 8.36 7.46
C LEU A 247 19.60 7.52 7.34
N PRO A 248 20.47 7.47 8.37
CA PRO A 248 21.84 6.98 8.25
C PRO A 248 21.94 5.52 7.80
N ARG A 249 20.87 4.72 7.89
CA ARG A 249 20.82 3.32 7.47
C ARG A 249 20.21 3.09 6.08
N LEU A 250 19.81 4.15 5.37
CA LEU A 250 19.16 4.04 4.07
C LEU A 250 20.10 3.43 3.03
N GLN A 251 19.66 2.32 2.42
CA GLN A 251 20.40 1.59 1.38
C GLN A 251 19.74 1.70 0.01
N SER A 252 18.42 1.87 -0.05
CA SER A 252 17.67 2.01 -1.30
C SER A 252 16.78 3.24 -1.28
N LEU A 253 16.91 4.06 -2.32
CA LEU A 253 16.03 5.21 -2.57
C LEU A 253 15.39 5.08 -3.95
N SER A 254 14.05 5.09 -3.99
CA SER A 254 13.29 5.04 -5.24
C SER A 254 12.37 6.25 -5.35
N LEU A 255 12.46 6.96 -6.46
CA LEU A 255 11.58 8.05 -6.86
C LEU A 255 10.72 7.54 -8.02
N LEU A 256 9.43 7.38 -7.78
CA LEU A 256 8.52 6.63 -8.63
C LEU A 256 7.41 7.55 -9.16
N GLY A 257 6.94 7.30 -10.38
CA GLY A 257 5.83 8.06 -10.95
C GLY A 257 6.16 9.52 -11.29
N CYS A 258 7.40 9.84 -11.66
CA CYS A 258 7.72 11.20 -12.13
C CYS A 258 6.97 11.49 -13.44
N ARG A 259 6.32 12.66 -13.57
CA ARG A 259 5.60 13.09 -14.78
C ARG A 259 5.91 14.54 -15.13
N ALA A 260 5.81 14.85 -16.41
CA ALA A 260 5.87 16.20 -16.96
C ALA A 260 4.48 16.84 -17.06
N GLU A 261 3.70 16.81 -15.97
CA GLU A 261 2.37 17.43 -15.89
C GLU A 261 2.41 18.61 -14.90
N ASP A 262 1.42 19.50 -14.94
CA ASP A 262 1.43 20.76 -14.17
C ASP A 262 1.73 20.54 -12.67
N GLY A 263 2.90 21.04 -12.22
CA GLY A 263 3.32 20.97 -10.83
C GLY A 263 4.08 19.69 -10.43
N GLU A 264 4.29 18.75 -11.34
CA GLU A 264 5.15 17.57 -11.15
C GLU A 264 6.55 17.76 -11.75
N LEU A 265 7.54 17.05 -11.21
CA LEU A 265 8.91 17.06 -11.72
C LEU A 265 9.09 16.02 -12.81
N THR A 266 9.74 16.43 -13.90
CA THR A 266 10.29 15.51 -14.90
C THR A 266 11.41 14.66 -14.30
N GLY A 267 11.65 13.46 -14.84
CA GLY A 267 12.78 12.66 -14.37
C GLY A 267 14.13 13.38 -14.52
N ALA A 268 14.28 14.26 -15.52
CA ALA A 268 15.51 15.03 -15.72
C ALA A 268 15.77 16.01 -14.56
N GLU A 269 14.75 16.76 -14.14
CA GLU A 269 14.87 17.68 -13.00
C GLU A 269 15.14 16.92 -11.70
N VAL A 270 14.48 15.77 -11.50
CA VAL A 270 14.75 14.89 -10.34
C VAL A 270 16.21 14.44 -10.32
N LEU A 271 16.76 14.04 -11.46
CA LEU A 271 18.16 13.61 -11.57
C LEU A 271 19.14 14.76 -11.29
N GLU A 272 18.88 15.94 -11.83
CA GLU A 272 19.70 17.13 -11.56
C GLU A 272 19.72 17.47 -10.07
N MET A 273 18.56 17.41 -9.39
CA MET A 273 18.46 17.63 -7.95
C MET A 273 19.15 16.53 -7.13
N ALA A 274 19.07 15.27 -7.56
CA ALA A 274 19.56 14.14 -6.78
C ALA A 274 21.09 13.96 -6.80
N ALA A 275 21.76 14.35 -7.89
CA ALA A 275 23.16 14.02 -8.13
C ALA A 275 24.09 14.49 -7.00
N THR A 276 24.19 15.80 -6.79
CA THR A 276 25.10 16.41 -5.79
C THR A 276 24.83 15.91 -4.36
N PRO A 277 23.58 15.86 -3.87
CA PRO A 277 23.22 15.30 -2.56
C PRO A 277 23.70 13.86 -2.36
N ILE A 278 23.50 12.98 -3.34
CA ILE A 278 23.95 11.58 -3.26
C ILE A 278 25.47 11.51 -3.14
N PHE A 279 26.22 12.27 -3.95
CA PHE A 279 27.68 12.32 -3.85
C PHE A 279 28.17 12.87 -2.50
N ASN A 280 27.54 13.93 -2.00
CA ASN A 280 27.91 14.52 -0.71
C ASN A 280 27.67 13.55 0.43
N ARG A 281 26.53 12.84 0.41
CA ARG A 281 26.24 11.82 1.40
C ARG A 281 27.28 10.70 1.43
N ARG A 282 27.77 10.22 0.28
CA ARG A 282 28.79 9.16 0.22
C ARG A 282 30.09 9.53 0.94
N LYS A 283 30.38 10.82 1.09
CA LYS A 283 31.56 11.32 1.82
C LYS A 283 31.38 11.29 3.33
N LEU A 284 30.15 11.11 3.83
CA LEU A 284 29.85 11.01 5.25
C LEU A 284 30.19 9.61 5.77
N THR A 285 31.00 9.53 6.82
CA THR A 285 31.44 8.26 7.40
C THR A 285 30.42 7.67 8.37
N GLN A 286 29.51 8.49 8.92
CA GLN A 286 28.45 8.03 9.82
C GLN A 286 27.24 7.38 9.12
N CYS A 287 27.19 7.40 7.79
CA CYS A 287 26.07 6.86 7.01
C CYS A 287 26.46 5.56 6.30
N VAL A 288 25.52 4.61 6.25
CA VAL A 288 25.59 3.49 5.32
C VAL A 288 25.54 4.05 3.90
N GLN A 289 26.40 3.52 3.04
CA GLN A 289 26.46 3.91 1.64
C GLN A 289 25.19 3.48 0.92
N LEU A 290 24.60 4.39 0.14
CA LEU A 290 23.44 4.09 -0.69
C LEU A 290 23.84 3.05 -1.74
N GLN A 291 23.13 1.93 -1.77
CA GLN A 291 23.39 0.79 -2.64
C GLN A 291 22.52 0.81 -3.90
N SER A 292 21.28 1.29 -3.80
CA SER A 292 20.34 1.38 -4.92
C SER A 292 19.72 2.76 -5.02
N PHE A 293 19.68 3.30 -6.24
CA PHE A 293 18.96 4.53 -6.57
C PHE A 293 18.12 4.30 -7.82
N ARG A 294 16.82 4.59 -7.72
CA ARG A 294 15.87 4.37 -8.82
C ARG A 294 15.07 5.63 -9.10
N VAL A 295 14.98 6.00 -10.37
CA VAL A 295 14.04 7.01 -10.87
C VAL A 295 13.17 6.33 -11.92
N VAL A 296 11.86 6.32 -11.70
CA VAL A 296 10.90 5.63 -12.56
C VAL A 296 9.80 6.57 -13.04
N GLU A 297 9.73 6.77 -14.35
CA GLU A 297 8.71 7.57 -15.04
C GLU A 297 7.50 6.71 -15.43
N GLU A 298 6.34 7.35 -15.53
CA GLU A 298 5.07 6.63 -15.60
C GLU A 298 4.52 6.43 -17.02
N ARG A 299 4.59 7.43 -17.91
CA ARG A 299 3.80 7.44 -19.16
C ARG A 299 4.61 7.31 -20.45
N THR A 300 5.81 7.87 -20.54
CA THR A 300 6.64 7.75 -21.75
C THR A 300 8.11 7.99 -21.43
N TYR A 301 8.97 7.32 -22.19
CA TYR A 301 10.42 7.42 -22.06
C TYR A 301 10.90 8.83 -22.44
N ALA A 302 11.46 9.57 -21.49
CA ALA A 302 12.26 10.75 -21.80
C ALA A 302 13.68 10.34 -22.23
N ALA A 303 14.16 10.88 -23.34
CA ALA A 303 15.58 10.80 -23.67
C ALA A 303 16.33 11.79 -22.77
N TYR A 304 17.08 11.30 -21.79
CA TYR A 304 17.88 12.16 -20.91
C TYR A 304 19.14 12.66 -21.64
N PRO A 305 19.43 13.97 -21.58
CA PRO A 305 20.71 14.51 -22.02
C PRO A 305 21.88 13.82 -21.31
N GLU A 306 22.94 13.52 -22.07
CA GLU A 306 24.15 12.88 -21.56
C GLU A 306 24.78 13.59 -20.32
N PRO A 307 24.84 14.95 -20.26
CA PRO A 307 25.39 15.63 -19.09
C PRO A 307 24.64 15.33 -17.78
N ILE A 308 23.33 15.07 -17.83
CA ILE A 308 22.52 14.74 -16.65
C ILE A 308 22.81 13.31 -16.18
N LEU A 309 23.11 12.39 -17.12
CA LEU A 309 23.38 10.99 -16.82
C LEU A 309 24.81 10.71 -16.33
N LEU A 310 25.77 11.58 -16.66
CA LEU A 310 27.19 11.39 -16.34
C LEU A 310 27.44 11.12 -14.84
N PRO A 311 26.91 11.91 -13.89
CA PRO A 311 27.13 11.66 -12.46
C PRO A 311 26.61 10.29 -12.01
N PHE A 312 25.52 9.82 -12.62
CA PHE A 312 24.91 8.52 -12.31
C PHE A 312 25.68 7.34 -12.90
N ARG A 313 26.38 7.53 -14.03
CA ARG A 313 27.34 6.53 -14.55
C ARG A 313 28.54 6.38 -13.63
N GLU A 314 29.07 7.48 -13.10
CA GLU A 314 30.15 7.44 -12.12
C GLU A 314 29.72 6.71 -10.85
N LEU A 315 28.52 6.98 -10.33
CA LEU A 315 27.95 6.26 -9.18
C LEU A 315 27.81 4.76 -9.46
N LYS A 316 27.35 4.39 -10.67
CA LYS A 316 27.24 3.00 -11.10
C LYS A 316 28.61 2.32 -11.23
N ALA A 317 29.60 3.00 -11.81
CA ALA A 317 30.98 2.52 -11.90
C ALA A 317 31.61 2.33 -10.52
N ALA A 318 31.20 3.13 -9.53
CA ALA A 318 31.55 2.99 -8.12
C ALA A 318 30.72 1.91 -7.36
N GLY A 319 30.00 1.04 -8.09
CA GLY A 319 29.31 -0.14 -7.56
C GLY A 319 27.86 0.07 -7.11
N MET A 320 27.25 1.24 -7.36
CA MET A 320 25.84 1.50 -7.01
C MET A 320 24.88 0.92 -8.06
N ASP A 321 23.78 0.28 -7.65
CA ASP A 321 22.68 -0.12 -8.54
C ASP A 321 21.85 1.11 -8.92
N VAL A 322 22.05 1.61 -10.14
CA VAL A 322 21.33 2.79 -10.65
C VAL A 322 20.32 2.36 -11.72
N TYR A 323 19.05 2.68 -11.48
CA TYR A 323 17.96 2.54 -12.44
C TYR A 323 17.35 3.90 -12.77
N ILE A 324 17.27 4.22 -14.06
CA ILE A 324 16.57 5.39 -14.58
C ILE A 324 15.79 4.88 -15.78
N GLY A 325 14.45 4.96 -15.76
CA GLY A 325 13.62 4.41 -16.84
C GLY A 325 12.12 4.47 -16.54
N THR A 326 11.34 3.60 -17.18
CA THR A 326 9.87 3.50 -16.96
C THR A 326 9.48 2.19 -16.29
N ASN A 327 8.23 2.10 -15.80
CA ASN A 327 7.70 0.86 -15.20
C ASN A 327 7.62 -0.32 -16.19
N GLN A 328 7.47 -0.05 -17.48
CA GLN A 328 7.26 -1.07 -18.52
C GLN A 328 8.54 -1.45 -19.28
N TYR A 329 9.58 -0.62 -19.23
CA TYR A 329 10.82 -0.84 -19.98
C TYR A 329 12.06 -0.54 -19.12
N ARG A 330 12.95 -1.54 -19.02
CA ARG A 330 14.32 -1.33 -18.53
C ARG A 330 15.14 -0.60 -19.58
N CYS A 331 15.33 0.71 -19.47
CA CYS A 331 16.29 1.50 -20.26
C CYS A 331 16.59 2.76 -19.47
N CYS A 332 17.81 3.17 -19.15
CA CYS A 332 19.06 3.07 -19.91
C CYS A 332 19.97 1.91 -19.47
N ASN A 333 20.54 1.19 -20.43
CA ASN A 333 21.80 0.50 -20.21
C ASN A 333 22.84 1.60 -19.95
N LEU A 334 22.99 2.04 -18.69
CA LEU A 334 24.20 2.68 -18.20
C LEU A 334 25.29 1.62 -18.34
N ARG A 335 25.74 1.37 -19.56
CA ARG A 335 26.86 0.49 -19.87
C ARG A 335 28.08 1.29 -19.44
N SER A 336 28.84 0.65 -18.56
CA SER A 336 30.16 1.09 -18.12
C SER A 336 31.08 1.35 -19.30
#